data_AF-A0A640QM85-F1
#
_entry.id   AF-A0A640QM85-F1
#
_cell.length_a   1.000
_cell.length_b   1.000
_cell.length_c   1.000
_cell.angle_alpha   90.00
_cell.angle_beta   90.00
_cell.angle_gamma   90.00
#
_symmetry.space_group_name_H-M   'P 1'
#
loop_
_entity.id
_entity.type
_entity.pdbx_description
1 polymer ?
#
loop_
_entity_poly.entity_id
_entity_poly.type
_entity_poly.pdbx_seq_one_letter_code
_entity_poly.pdbx_strand_id
1 'polypeptide(L)'
;MSPDELNKLMSDCAKDAIVTASDEFNIVLDKTPESIALVDDVLLSFVDKYHDLALEDEAVFTICNIFGAYIGEILKAQLDGEWIYDQSNPQAPTVFLKVGDNTYAFAGICYERLVNDSQVSVFAYYEKALANHKFTH
;
A
#
# COMPACT_ATOMS: atom_id res chain seq x y z
N MET A 1 -11.06 -16.18 4.08
CA MET A 1 -11.69 -14.99 3.48
C MET A 1 -11.97 -15.30 2.03
N SER A 2 -13.15 -15.00 1.53
CA SER A 2 -13.47 -15.17 0.10
C SER A 2 -12.84 -14.06 -0.75
N PRO A 3 -12.64 -14.27 -2.06
CA PRO A 3 -12.11 -13.24 -2.96
C PRO A 3 -12.95 -11.94 -2.95
N ASP A 4 -14.27 -12.04 -2.89
CA ASP A 4 -15.16 -10.86 -2.86
C ASP A 4 -15.02 -10.07 -1.56
N GLU A 5 -14.94 -10.76 -0.42
CA GLU A 5 -14.70 -10.13 0.87
C GLU A 5 -13.34 -9.42 0.91
N LEU A 6 -12.30 -10.04 0.33
CA LEU A 6 -10.97 -9.46 0.26
C LEU A 6 -10.94 -8.23 -0.65
N ASN A 7 -11.53 -8.31 -1.84
CA ASN A 7 -11.61 -7.16 -2.75
C ASN A 7 -12.36 -5.99 -2.09
N LYS A 8 -13.45 -6.28 -1.38
CA LYS A 8 -14.18 -5.26 -0.63
C LYS A 8 -13.32 -4.64 0.46
N LEU A 9 -12.65 -5.47 1.27
CA LEU A 9 -11.75 -5.01 2.34
C LEU A 9 -10.67 -4.09 1.78
N MET A 10 -9.96 -4.50 0.73
CA MET A 10 -8.89 -3.70 0.13
C MET A 10 -9.42 -2.41 -0.49
N SER A 11 -10.59 -2.44 -1.13
CA SER A 11 -11.25 -1.23 -1.64
C SER A 11 -11.64 -0.26 -0.53
N ASP A 12 -12.11 -0.75 0.61
CA ASP A 12 -12.46 0.06 1.76
C ASP A 12 -11.20 0.65 2.43
N CYS A 13 -10.14 -0.15 2.62
CA CYS A 13 -8.83 0.33 3.07
C CYS A 13 -8.25 1.42 2.16
N ALA A 14 -8.39 1.28 0.84
CA ALA A 14 -7.94 2.32 -0.11
C ALA A 14 -8.74 3.62 0.02
N LYS A 15 -10.02 3.58 0.42
CA LYS A 15 -10.80 4.79 0.72
C LYS A 15 -10.36 5.43 2.03
N ASP A 16 -10.08 4.61 3.04
CA ASP A 16 -9.58 5.09 4.33
C ASP A 16 -8.25 5.82 4.15
N ALA A 17 -7.34 5.34 3.30
CA ALA A 17 -6.10 6.03 2.96
C ALA A 17 -6.32 7.46 2.44
N ILE A 18 -7.33 7.67 1.59
CA ILE A 18 -7.67 9.00 1.04
C ILE A 18 -8.17 9.92 2.14
N VAL A 19 -9.04 9.42 3.02
CA VAL A 19 -9.58 10.17 4.15
C VAL A 19 -8.45 10.51 5.12
N THR A 20 -7.63 9.55 5.51
CA THR A 20 -6.50 9.74 6.42
C THR A 20 -5.49 10.74 5.89
N ALA A 21 -5.10 10.66 4.61
CA ALA A 21 -4.16 11.63 4.02
C ALA A 21 -4.71 13.07 4.01
N SER A 22 -6.01 13.20 3.74
CA SER A 22 -6.70 14.49 3.76
C SER A 22 -6.82 15.05 5.17
N ASP A 23 -7.31 14.25 6.12
CA ASP A 23 -7.62 14.71 7.47
C ASP A 23 -6.37 14.99 8.31
N GLU A 24 -5.32 14.17 8.15
CA GLU A 24 -4.09 14.29 8.95
C GLU A 24 -3.10 15.31 8.39
N PHE A 25 -3.03 15.45 7.06
CA PHE A 25 -1.97 16.21 6.39
C PHE A 25 -2.46 17.13 5.28
N ASN A 26 -3.75 17.18 4.99
CA ASN A 26 -4.33 17.96 3.89
C ASN A 26 -3.72 17.60 2.52
N ILE A 27 -3.37 16.32 2.34
CA ILE A 27 -2.86 15.75 1.08
C ILE A 27 -4.01 15.05 0.34
N VAL A 28 -4.20 15.40 -0.94
CA VAL A 28 -5.28 14.86 -1.76
C VAL A 28 -4.78 13.68 -2.59
N LEU A 29 -5.34 12.50 -2.29
CA LEU A 29 -5.10 11.26 -3.03
C LEU A 29 -6.26 11.00 -4.00
N ASP A 30 -6.02 11.11 -5.31
CA ASP A 30 -7.07 11.14 -6.34
C ASP A 30 -7.21 9.85 -7.18
N LYS A 31 -6.48 8.79 -6.79
CA LYS A 31 -6.49 7.44 -7.41
C LYS A 31 -5.81 7.41 -8.78
N THR A 32 -4.88 8.33 -8.99
CA THR A 32 -4.02 8.37 -10.17
C THR A 32 -2.63 7.83 -9.84
N PRO A 33 -1.85 7.35 -10.83
CA PRO A 33 -0.46 7.00 -10.62
C PRO A 33 0.36 8.14 -9.99
N GLU A 34 0.04 9.39 -10.34
CA GLU A 34 0.71 10.58 -9.84
C GLU A 34 0.47 10.78 -8.34
N SER A 35 -0.72 10.45 -7.81
CA SER A 35 -0.98 10.53 -6.38
C SER A 35 -0.33 9.44 -5.55
N ILE A 36 0.26 8.39 -6.16
CA ILE A 36 1.10 7.43 -5.43
C ILE A 36 2.38 8.11 -4.93
N ALA A 37 2.94 9.06 -5.67
CA ALA A 37 4.10 9.82 -5.20
C ALA A 37 3.79 10.63 -3.92
N LEU A 38 2.54 11.08 -3.77
CA LEU A 38 2.09 11.77 -2.55
C LEU A 38 1.99 10.83 -1.34
N VAL A 39 1.89 9.51 -1.56
CA VAL A 39 1.92 8.53 -0.46
C VAL A 39 3.30 8.48 0.20
N ASP A 40 4.37 8.71 -0.56
CA ASP A 40 5.72 8.85 0.03
C ASP A 40 5.76 10.04 1.00
N ASP A 41 5.14 11.16 0.64
CA ASP A 41 5.05 12.37 1.48
C ASP A 41 4.17 12.14 2.73
N VAL A 42 3.05 11.43 2.58
CA VAL A 42 2.16 11.09 3.70
C VAL A 42 2.87 10.19 4.71
N LEU A 43 3.54 9.13 4.24
CA LEU A 43 4.28 8.22 5.12
C LEU A 43 5.44 8.93 5.82
N LEU A 44 6.13 9.83 5.12
CA LEU A 44 7.18 10.65 5.74
C LEU A 44 6.60 11.61 6.79
N SER A 45 5.43 12.21 6.51
CA SER A 45 4.73 13.07 7.46
C SER A 45 4.31 12.31 8.73
N PHE A 46 3.98 11.02 8.61
CA PHE A 46 3.78 10.14 9.76
C PHE A 46 5.07 9.89 10.55
N VAL A 47 6.19 9.62 9.87
CA VAL A 47 7.51 9.49 10.54
C VAL A 47 7.87 10.77 11.30
N ASP A 48 7.67 11.94 10.68
CA ASP A 48 7.98 13.24 11.31
C ASP A 48 7.05 13.55 12.48
N LYS A 49 5.74 13.29 12.32
CA LYS A 49 4.72 13.53 13.37
C LYS A 49 4.94 12.66 14.61
N TYR A 50 5.45 11.45 14.42
CA TYR A 50 5.64 10.47 15.48
C TYR A 50 7.12 10.20 15.79
N HIS A 51 8.05 11.07 15.36
CA HIS A 51 9.49 10.86 15.52
C HIS A 51 9.92 10.57 16.98
N ASP A 52 9.25 11.19 17.95
CA ASP A 52 9.50 11.02 19.40
C ASP A 52 8.54 10.03 20.09
N LEU A 53 7.55 9.52 19.36
CA LEU A 53 6.54 8.59 19.85
C LEU A 53 6.72 7.27 19.10
N ALA A 54 7.13 6.21 19.80
CA ALA A 54 7.09 4.88 19.21
C ALA A 54 5.66 4.64 18.67
N LEU A 55 5.52 4.56 17.35
CA LEU A 55 4.24 4.24 16.73
C LEU A 55 3.80 2.89 17.30
N GLU A 56 2.59 2.84 17.86
CA GLU A 56 2.02 1.58 18.32
C GLU A 56 1.89 0.62 17.14
N ASP A 57 2.16 -0.66 17.37
CA ASP A 57 2.12 -1.70 16.33
C ASP A 57 0.79 -1.69 15.55
N GLU A 58 -0.32 -1.38 16.22
CA GLU A 58 -1.66 -1.27 15.62
C GLU A 58 -1.78 -0.06 14.66
N ALA A 59 -1.16 1.07 15.01
CA ALA A 59 -1.12 2.25 14.14
C ALA A 59 -0.26 2.00 12.91
N VAL A 60 0.93 1.41 13.09
CA VAL A 60 1.80 0.99 11.98
C VAL A 60 1.06 0.04 11.05
N PHE A 61 0.42 -0.99 11.62
CA PHE A 61 -0.35 -1.96 10.85
C PHE A 61 -1.47 -1.29 10.05
N THR A 62 -2.24 -0.40 10.67
CA THR A 62 -3.33 0.31 10.00
C THR A 62 -2.83 1.18 8.85
N ILE A 63 -1.83 2.02 9.10
CA ILE A 63 -1.21 2.90 8.09
C ILE A 63 -0.69 2.06 6.91
N CYS A 64 0.06 0.99 7.19
CA CYS A 64 0.62 0.14 6.14
C CYS A 64 -0.46 -0.52 5.28
N ASN A 65 -1.54 -1.01 5.90
CA ASN A 65 -2.61 -1.66 5.15
C ASN A 65 -3.42 -0.68 4.31
N ILE A 66 -3.81 0.50 4.84
CA ILE A 66 -4.62 1.44 4.07
C ILE A 66 -3.84 2.00 2.87
N PHE A 67 -2.58 2.44 3.06
CA PHE A 67 -1.78 2.97 1.96
C PHE A 67 -1.30 1.87 1.02
N GLY A 68 -1.01 0.67 1.54
CA GLY A 68 -0.69 -0.49 0.70
C GLY A 68 -1.87 -0.88 -0.20
N ALA A 69 -3.08 -0.86 0.35
CA ALA A 69 -4.31 -1.11 -0.41
C ALA A 69 -4.55 -0.04 -1.48
N TYR A 70 -4.35 1.23 -1.14
CA TYR A 70 -4.47 2.34 -2.08
C TYR A 70 -3.58 2.18 -3.31
N ILE A 71 -2.29 1.91 -3.10
CA ILE A 71 -1.33 1.70 -4.20
C ILE A 71 -1.71 0.47 -5.02
N GLY A 72 -2.08 -0.62 -4.35
CA GLY A 72 -2.46 -1.86 -5.02
C GLY A 72 -3.73 -1.73 -5.86
N GLU A 73 -4.74 -0.96 -5.41
CA GLU A 73 -5.97 -0.72 -6.19
C GLU A 73 -5.67 0.03 -7.50
N ILE A 74 -4.72 0.97 -7.50
CA ILE A 74 -4.30 1.69 -8.71
C ILE A 74 -3.58 0.75 -9.67
N LEU A 75 -2.63 -0.06 -9.17
CA LEU A 75 -1.91 -1.02 -10.01
C LEU A 75 -2.86 -2.10 -10.57
N LYS A 76 -3.77 -2.60 -9.73
CA LYS A 76 -4.81 -3.56 -10.08
C LYS A 76 -5.67 -3.06 -11.24
N ALA A 77 -6.10 -1.80 -11.19
CA ALA A 77 -6.89 -1.18 -12.25
C ALA A 77 -6.12 -1.06 -13.59
N GLN A 78 -4.79 -1.02 -13.56
CA GLN A 78 -3.95 -0.91 -14.76
C GLN A 78 -3.55 -2.25 -15.37
N LEU A 79 -3.41 -3.30 -14.56
CA LEU A 79 -2.82 -4.58 -14.97
C LEU A 79 -3.74 -5.80 -14.78
N ASP A 80 -5.02 -5.58 -14.49
CA ASP A 80 -6.01 -6.64 -14.21
C ASP A 80 -5.54 -7.58 -13.07
N GLY A 81 -5.07 -6.96 -11.97
CA GLY A 81 -4.55 -7.67 -10.82
C GLY A 81 -5.64 -8.30 -9.94
N GLU A 82 -5.24 -9.27 -9.13
CA GLU A 82 -6.12 -9.94 -8.16
C GLU A 82 -5.54 -9.87 -6.75
N TRP A 83 -6.35 -9.48 -5.77
CA TRP A 83 -5.96 -9.58 -4.38
C TRP A 83 -5.95 -11.04 -3.93
N ILE A 84 -4.86 -11.46 -3.32
CA ILE A 84 -4.72 -12.79 -2.72
C ILE A 84 -4.42 -12.65 -1.24
N TYR A 85 -5.08 -13.48 -0.43
CA TYR A 85 -4.79 -13.61 0.98
C TYR A 85 -3.99 -14.88 1.20
N ASP A 86 -2.68 -14.74 1.38
CA ASP A 86 -1.79 -15.86 1.60
C ASP A 86 -1.80 -16.24 3.08
N GLN A 87 -2.19 -17.48 3.34
CA GLN A 87 -2.21 -18.09 4.67
C GLN A 87 -1.24 -19.28 4.76
N SER A 88 -0.31 -19.41 3.81
CA SER A 88 0.72 -20.46 3.78
C SER A 88 1.57 -20.49 5.05
N ASN A 89 1.80 -19.31 5.65
CA ASN A 89 2.34 -19.16 6.99
C ASN A 89 1.24 -18.69 7.97
N PRO A 90 0.70 -19.59 8.82
CA PRO A 90 -0.35 -19.24 9.78
C PRO A 90 0.05 -18.16 10.79
N GLN A 91 1.35 -17.96 11.03
CA GLN A 91 1.87 -16.95 11.96
C GLN A 91 2.07 -15.57 11.32
N ALA A 92 1.98 -15.48 9.99
CA ALA A 92 2.19 -14.24 9.25
C ALA A 92 1.31 -14.21 7.99
N PRO A 93 -0.03 -14.23 8.14
CA PRO A 93 -0.91 -14.11 6.99
C PRO A 93 -0.68 -12.77 6.30
N THR A 94 -0.56 -12.79 4.97
CA THR A 94 -0.14 -11.62 4.19
C THR A 94 -1.08 -11.41 3.00
N VAL A 95 -1.47 -10.16 2.75
CA VAL A 95 -2.20 -9.79 1.54
C VAL A 95 -1.20 -9.38 0.46
N PHE A 96 -1.34 -9.96 -0.72
CA PHE A 96 -0.57 -9.56 -1.90
C PHE A 96 -1.52 -9.15 -3.02
N LEU A 97 -1.05 -8.24 -3.88
CA LEU A 97 -1.61 -8.09 -5.21
C LEU A 97 -0.88 -9.05 -6.16
N LYS A 98 -1.62 -9.97 -6.78
CA LYS A 98 -1.10 -10.86 -7.83
C LYS A 98 -1.34 -10.23 -9.20
N VAL A 99 -0.31 -10.21 -10.04
CA VAL A 99 -0.39 -9.82 -11.45
C VAL A 99 0.41 -10.82 -12.27
N GLY A 100 -0.27 -11.60 -13.11
CA GLY A 100 0.36 -12.74 -13.80
C GLY A 100 0.98 -13.72 -12.79
N ASP A 101 2.28 -13.99 -12.94
CA ASP A 101 3.05 -14.85 -12.03
C ASP A 101 3.72 -14.11 -10.86
N ASN A 102 3.62 -12.78 -10.83
CA ASN A 102 4.23 -11.94 -9.79
C ASN A 102 3.24 -11.64 -8.66
N THR A 103 3.76 -11.51 -7.44
CA THR A 103 3.01 -11.03 -6.28
C THR A 103 3.72 -9.82 -5.66
N TYR A 104 2.94 -8.85 -5.19
CA TYR A 104 3.43 -7.59 -4.66
C TYR A 104 2.85 -7.31 -3.27
N ALA A 105 3.71 -7.14 -2.26
CA ALA A 105 3.33 -6.86 -0.88
C ALA A 105 3.37 -5.35 -0.60
N PHE A 106 2.33 -4.62 -0.98
CA PHE A 106 2.31 -3.16 -0.83
C PHE A 106 2.24 -2.69 0.63
N ALA A 107 1.56 -3.41 1.52
CA ALA A 107 1.63 -3.09 2.94
C ALA A 107 3.05 -3.26 3.49
N GLY A 108 3.81 -4.23 2.98
CA GLY A 108 5.21 -4.46 3.36
C GLY A 108 6.13 -3.32 2.96
N ILE A 109 5.98 -2.74 1.76
CA ILE A 109 6.82 -1.59 1.37
C ILE A 109 6.47 -0.32 2.16
N CYS A 110 5.19 -0.14 2.52
CA CYS A 110 4.80 0.93 3.45
C CYS A 110 5.45 0.75 4.82
N TYR A 111 5.50 -0.48 5.34
CA TYR A 111 6.18 -0.79 6.60
C TYR A 111 7.68 -0.49 6.53
N GLU A 112 8.32 -0.93 5.45
CA GLU A 112 9.75 -0.67 5.25
C GLU A 112 10.04 0.83 5.29
N ARG A 113 9.23 1.65 4.59
CA ARG A 113 9.38 3.12 4.62
C ARG A 113 9.10 3.73 5.99
N LEU A 114 8.04 3.26 6.67
CA LEU A 114 7.55 3.87 7.91
C LEU A 114 8.42 3.52 9.13
N VAL A 115 8.99 2.32 9.17
CA VAL A 115 9.65 1.77 10.37
C VAL A 115 11.15 1.57 10.18
N ASN A 116 11.59 1.10 9.01
CA ASN A 116 12.96 0.64 8.81
C ASN A 116 13.84 1.68 8.12
N ASP A 117 13.39 2.22 6.99
CA ASP A 117 14.14 3.15 6.16
C ASP A 117 13.22 4.13 5.42
N SER A 118 13.15 5.37 5.92
CA SER A 118 12.36 6.45 5.31
C SER A 118 12.83 6.88 3.92
N GLN A 119 13.98 6.40 3.44
CA GLN A 119 14.44 6.62 2.07
C GLN A 119 13.78 5.67 1.06
N VAL A 120 13.16 4.58 1.51
CA VAL A 120 12.44 3.65 0.64
C VAL A 120 11.22 4.32 0.05
N SER A 121 11.13 4.39 -1.29
CA SER A 121 9.98 4.98 -2.00
C SER A 121 8.97 3.91 -2.39
N VAL A 122 7.72 4.10 -1.94
CA VAL A 122 6.59 3.25 -2.35
C VAL A 122 6.21 3.52 -3.81
N PHE A 123 6.41 4.75 -4.30
CA PHE A 123 6.23 5.08 -5.71
C PHE A 123 7.22 4.35 -6.61
N ALA A 124 8.51 4.33 -6.26
CA ALA A 124 9.51 3.58 -7.02
C ALA A 124 9.23 2.07 -7.04
N TYR A 125 8.71 1.52 -5.93
CA TYR A 125 8.28 0.12 -5.88
C TYR A 125 7.08 -0.15 -6.80
N TYR A 126 6.09 0.75 -6.81
CA TYR A 126 4.96 0.71 -7.74
C TYR A 126 5.42 0.79 -9.21
N GLU A 127 6.31 1.73 -9.56
CA GLU A 127 6.81 1.89 -10.92
C GLU A 127 7.54 0.62 -11.40
N LYS A 128 8.34 0.01 -10.52
CA LYS A 128 9.00 -1.26 -10.81
C LYS A 128 8.00 -2.39 -11.03
N ALA A 129 6.97 -2.49 -10.18
CA ALA A 129 5.90 -3.45 -10.35
C ALA A 129 5.17 -3.26 -11.68
N LEU A 130 4.85 -2.02 -12.04
CA LEU A 130 4.22 -1.67 -13.32
C LEU A 130 5.11 -2.02 -14.52
N ALA A 131 6.40 -1.71 -14.45
CA ALA A 131 7.37 -1.98 -15.51
C ALA A 131 7.52 -3.49 -15.79
N ASN A 132 7.46 -4.35 -14.77
CA ASN A 132 7.54 -5.80 -14.93
C ASN A 132 6.46 -6.39 -15.86
N HIS A 133 5.36 -5.68 -16.09
CA HIS A 133 4.24 -6.13 -16.91
C HIS A 133 4.03 -5.31 -18.20
N LYS A 134 4.69 -4.16 -18.35
CA LYS A 134 4.60 -3.32 -19.56
C LYS A 134 5.59 -3.71 -20.66
N PHE A 135 6.61 -4.53 -20.36
CA PHE A 135 7.61 -4.97 -21.34
C PHE A 135 7.43 -6.42 -21.85
N THR A 136 6.38 -7.11 -21.42
CA THR A 136 5.95 -8.40 -21.98
C THR A 136 5.15 -8.16 -23.26
N HIS A 137 5.85 -7.95 -24.37
CA HIS A 137 5.32 -8.05 -25.74
C HIS A 137 5.89 -9.28 -26.45
#